data_AF-A0A7Y3MT84-F1
#
_entry.id   AF-A0A7Y3MT84-F1
#
_cell.length_a   1.000
_cell.length_b   1.000
_cell.length_c   1.000
_cell.angle_alpha   90.00
_cell.angle_beta   90.00
_cell.angle_gamma   90.00
#
_symmetry.space_group_name_H-M   'P 1'
#
loop_
_entity.id
_entity.type
_entity.pdbx_description
1 polymer ?
#
loop_
_entity_poly.entity_id
_entity_poly.type
_entity_poly.pdbx_seq_one_letter_code
_entity_poly.pdbx_strand_id
1 'polypeptide(L)'
;MIDRLPTVRLFAIGVAVVSASAVALAHQDDPKAKGFAPIYEGPGWRASAHALGGPSFPAEGIDLLAWMPLTEFPGAGAGPAADIWGYVSPSGREYAIVGTSCTTGFVDVTDPTDPQLVGSIEGPCCIWRDIKTYDHYAYIVSECGLGIQVIDL
;
A
#
# COMPACT_ATOMS: atom_id res chain seq x y z
N MET A 1 71.61 -8.43 -50.57
CA MET A 1 70.23 -8.68 -51.07
C MET A 1 69.39 -8.88 -49.83
N ILE A 2 68.54 -7.91 -49.49
CA ILE A 2 67.84 -7.80 -48.20
C ILE A 2 66.51 -8.54 -48.31
N ASP A 3 66.39 -9.69 -47.65
CA ASP A 3 65.12 -10.43 -47.54
C ASP A 3 64.30 -9.86 -46.38
N ARG A 4 63.13 -9.31 -46.71
CA ARG A 4 62.16 -8.78 -45.75
C ARG A 4 61.28 -9.92 -45.22
N LEU A 5 61.26 -10.10 -43.90
CA LEU A 5 60.35 -11.00 -43.19
C LEU A 5 58.87 -10.53 -43.32
N PRO A 6 57.89 -11.46 -43.35
CA PRO A 6 56.48 -11.12 -43.48
C PRO A 6 55.91 -10.57 -42.16
N THR A 7 55.11 -9.52 -42.28
CA THR A 7 54.47 -8.80 -41.18
C THR A 7 53.27 -9.59 -40.66
N VAL A 8 53.36 -10.11 -39.42
CA VAL A 8 52.20 -10.73 -38.74
C VAL A 8 51.28 -9.61 -38.25
N ARG A 9 50.07 -9.52 -38.82
CA ARG A 9 49.02 -8.61 -38.34
C ARG A 9 48.24 -9.29 -37.21
N LEU A 10 48.38 -8.76 -36.00
CA LEU A 10 47.61 -9.18 -34.82
C LEU A 10 46.18 -8.60 -34.94
N PHE A 11 45.17 -9.44 -35.13
CA PHE A 11 43.77 -9.02 -34.99
C PHE A 11 43.35 -9.17 -33.53
N ALA A 12 43.13 -8.05 -32.84
CA ALA A 12 42.52 -8.04 -31.51
C ALA A 12 41.00 -8.24 -31.65
N ILE A 13 40.49 -9.37 -31.16
CA ILE A 13 39.04 -9.58 -31.03
C ILE A 13 38.63 -8.95 -29.68
N GLY A 14 38.00 -7.79 -29.74
CA GLY A 14 37.34 -7.19 -28.59
C GLY A 14 36.03 -7.92 -28.32
N VAL A 15 35.93 -8.63 -27.19
CA VAL A 15 34.67 -9.21 -26.71
C VAL A 15 33.93 -8.11 -25.93
N ALA A 16 32.87 -7.57 -26.52
CA ALA A 16 31.94 -6.71 -25.81
C ALA A 16 31.02 -7.60 -24.96
N VAL A 17 31.18 -7.57 -23.64
CA VAL A 17 30.23 -8.18 -22.71
C VAL A 17 29.04 -7.22 -22.59
N VAL A 18 27.97 -7.51 -23.31
CA VAL A 18 26.67 -6.87 -23.09
C VAL A 18 26.06 -7.53 -21.86
N SER A 19 26.08 -6.84 -20.73
CA SER A 19 25.28 -7.21 -19.56
C SER A 19 23.81 -7.06 -19.93
N ALA A 20 23.12 -8.17 -20.20
CA ALA A 20 21.67 -8.18 -20.31
C ALA A 20 21.11 -7.91 -18.90
N SER A 21 20.63 -6.70 -18.65
CA SER A 21 19.78 -6.42 -17.50
C SER A 21 18.56 -7.32 -17.61
N ALA A 22 18.44 -8.30 -16.72
CA ALA A 22 17.23 -9.09 -16.61
C ALA A 22 16.10 -8.15 -16.19
N VAL A 23 15.24 -7.79 -17.14
CA VAL A 23 13.93 -7.24 -16.80
C VAL A 23 13.20 -8.38 -16.11
N ALA A 24 13.00 -8.26 -14.79
CA ALA A 24 12.08 -9.12 -14.08
C ALA A 24 10.69 -8.84 -14.64
N LEU A 25 10.25 -9.63 -15.62
CA LEU A 25 8.85 -9.66 -16.04
C LEU A 25 8.07 -10.14 -14.82
N ALA A 26 7.15 -9.30 -14.33
CA ALA A 26 6.14 -9.75 -13.40
C ALA A 26 5.54 -11.06 -13.93
N HIS A 27 5.32 -12.04 -13.04
CA HIS A 27 4.88 -13.39 -13.41
C HIS A 27 3.72 -13.31 -14.43
N GLN A 28 3.76 -14.10 -15.51
CA GLN A 28 2.79 -14.03 -16.63
C GLN A 28 1.31 -14.17 -16.21
N ASP A 29 1.09 -14.57 -14.96
CA ASP A 29 -0.22 -14.72 -14.33
C ASP A 29 -0.45 -13.77 -13.14
N ASP A 30 0.24 -12.63 -13.04
CA ASP A 30 -0.02 -11.67 -11.96
C ASP A 30 -1.49 -11.19 -12.05
N PRO A 31 -2.38 -11.60 -11.12
CA PRO A 31 -3.79 -11.25 -11.18
C PRO A 31 -3.98 -9.74 -11.05
N LYS A 32 -2.99 -9.03 -10.49
CA LYS A 32 -2.98 -7.57 -10.34
C LYS A 32 -3.08 -6.82 -11.68
N ALA A 33 -2.71 -7.46 -12.80
CA ALA A 33 -2.84 -6.87 -14.13
C ALA A 33 -4.23 -7.04 -14.76
N LYS A 34 -5.11 -7.91 -14.21
CA LYS A 34 -6.32 -8.39 -14.88
C LYS A 34 -7.65 -7.91 -14.29
N GLY A 35 -7.69 -6.94 -13.39
CA GLY A 35 -8.98 -6.41 -12.97
C GLY A 35 -8.92 -5.32 -11.92
N PHE A 36 -8.99 -4.06 -12.36
CA PHE A 36 -9.56 -3.02 -11.52
C PHE A 36 -11.08 -3.09 -11.71
N ALA A 37 -11.76 -3.82 -10.82
CA ALA A 37 -13.16 -3.49 -10.58
C ALA A 37 -13.21 -2.01 -10.13
N PRO A 38 -14.20 -1.23 -10.55
CA PRO A 38 -14.32 0.15 -10.08
C PRO A 38 -14.42 0.16 -8.56
N ILE A 39 -13.83 1.18 -7.95
CA ILE A 39 -13.92 1.39 -6.51
C ILE A 39 -15.40 1.50 -6.15
N TYR A 40 -15.81 0.77 -5.11
CA TYR A 40 -17.17 0.87 -4.62
C TYR A 40 -17.34 2.19 -3.86
N GLU A 41 -18.30 3.01 -4.28
CA GLU A 41 -18.54 4.35 -3.72
C GLU A 41 -19.82 4.44 -2.86
N GLY A 42 -20.53 3.32 -2.67
CA GLY A 42 -21.72 3.28 -1.81
C GLY A 42 -21.41 3.38 -0.32
N PRO A 43 -22.42 3.28 0.55
CA PRO A 43 -22.22 3.31 2.00
C PRO A 43 -21.46 2.07 2.49
N GLY A 44 -20.67 2.22 3.56
CA GLY A 44 -20.11 1.08 4.28
C GLY A 44 -21.16 0.22 4.97
N TRP A 45 -20.70 -0.89 5.54
CA TRP A 45 -21.54 -1.80 6.29
C TRP A 45 -20.94 -2.06 7.67
N ARG A 46 -21.79 -2.07 8.70
CA ARG A 46 -21.44 -2.29 10.12
C ARG A 46 -22.46 -3.25 10.71
N ALA A 47 -22.02 -4.36 11.29
CA ALA A 47 -22.93 -5.34 11.89
C ALA A 47 -23.79 -4.74 13.02
N SER A 48 -23.27 -3.75 13.75
CA SER A 48 -24.00 -3.04 14.80
C SER A 48 -25.27 -2.32 14.30
N ALA A 49 -25.24 -1.80 13.07
CA ALA A 49 -26.31 -1.00 12.47
C ALA A 49 -27.39 -1.86 11.78
N HIS A 50 -27.14 -3.16 11.61
CA HIS A 50 -28.03 -4.06 10.88
C HIS A 50 -28.31 -5.33 11.70
N ALA A 51 -29.53 -5.48 12.20
CA ALA A 51 -29.97 -6.74 12.82
C ALA A 51 -29.80 -7.90 11.82
N LEU A 52 -29.16 -8.99 12.28
CA LEU A 52 -28.93 -10.28 11.60
C LEU A 52 -29.40 -10.35 10.12
N GLY A 53 -28.46 -10.17 9.18
CA GLY A 53 -28.77 -10.25 7.74
C GLY A 53 -27.88 -9.37 6.85
N GLY A 54 -26.60 -9.24 7.17
CA GLY A 54 -25.62 -8.50 6.36
C GLY A 54 -25.32 -9.15 5.01
N PRO A 55 -24.54 -8.47 4.15
CA PRO A 55 -24.06 -9.08 2.91
C PRO A 55 -23.35 -10.40 3.22
N SER A 56 -23.86 -11.49 2.63
CA SER A 56 -23.29 -12.83 2.78
C SER A 56 -22.21 -13.03 1.73
N PHE A 57 -20.96 -12.98 2.16
CA PHE A 57 -19.82 -13.38 1.34
C PHE A 57 -19.51 -14.86 1.59
N PRO A 58 -19.07 -15.62 0.56
CA PRO A 58 -18.46 -16.92 0.80
C PRO A 58 -17.29 -16.74 1.76
N ALA A 59 -17.35 -17.39 2.92
CA ALA A 59 -16.35 -17.28 3.96
C ALA A 59 -16.03 -18.66 4.54
N GLU A 60 -14.79 -18.86 4.96
CA GLU A 60 -14.31 -20.09 5.59
C GLU A 60 -13.49 -19.72 6.83
N GLY A 61 -14.03 -20.00 8.02
CA GLY A 61 -13.34 -19.75 9.30
C GLY A 61 -13.17 -18.28 9.68
N ILE A 62 -13.78 -17.34 8.95
CA ILE A 62 -13.76 -15.90 9.22
C ILE A 62 -15.14 -15.30 8.98
N ASP A 63 -15.51 -14.29 9.78
CA ASP A 63 -16.72 -13.50 9.60
C ASP A 63 -16.36 -12.05 9.26
N LEU A 64 -17.01 -11.48 8.24
CA LEU A 64 -16.92 -10.04 7.98
C LEU A 64 -17.91 -9.31 8.90
N LEU A 65 -17.41 -8.54 9.85
CA LEU A 65 -18.23 -7.79 10.83
C LEU A 65 -18.46 -6.33 10.44
N ALA A 66 -17.57 -5.75 9.65
CA ALA A 66 -17.73 -4.41 9.10
C ALA A 66 -16.85 -4.19 7.87
N TRP A 67 -17.23 -3.24 7.03
CA TRP A 67 -16.45 -2.76 5.90
C TRP A 67 -16.69 -1.26 5.70
N MET A 68 -15.61 -0.49 5.59
CA MET A 68 -15.63 0.97 5.39
C MET A 68 -15.04 1.31 4.01
N PRO A 69 -15.80 1.95 3.11
CA PRO A 69 -15.27 2.48 1.85
C PRO A 69 -14.40 3.71 2.10
N LEU A 70 -13.46 3.98 1.18
CA LEU A 70 -12.62 5.18 1.22
C LEU A 70 -13.42 6.49 1.08
N THR A 71 -14.65 6.42 0.59
CA THR A 71 -15.57 7.56 0.58
C THR A 71 -15.96 8.03 1.98
N GLU A 72 -15.78 7.21 3.02
CA GLU A 72 -15.95 7.61 4.43
C GLU A 72 -14.72 8.33 5.00
N PHE A 73 -13.59 8.38 4.28
CA PHE A 73 -12.36 9.04 4.70
C PHE A 73 -12.25 10.45 4.08
N PRO A 74 -12.26 11.53 4.90
CA PRO A 74 -12.07 12.88 4.40
C PRO A 74 -10.77 13.02 3.61
N GLY A 75 -10.87 13.66 2.44
CA GLY A 75 -9.73 13.88 1.55
C GLY A 75 -9.26 12.66 0.75
N ALA A 76 -9.80 11.45 1.01
CA ALA A 76 -9.49 10.25 0.24
C ALA A 76 -10.40 10.11 -0.99
N GLY A 77 -11.70 10.37 -0.83
CA GLY A 77 -12.71 10.13 -1.86
C GLY A 77 -12.71 8.67 -2.34
N ALA A 78 -13.11 8.45 -3.58
CA ALA A 78 -12.95 7.15 -4.25
C ALA A 78 -11.52 6.96 -4.82
N GLY A 79 -10.50 7.54 -4.17
CA GLY A 79 -9.10 7.42 -4.58
C GLY A 79 -8.44 6.15 -4.05
N PRO A 80 -7.19 5.86 -4.44
CA PRO A 80 -6.43 4.75 -3.87
C PRO A 80 -5.99 5.04 -2.43
N ALA A 81 -5.79 3.94 -1.69
CA ALA A 81 -5.14 3.91 -0.38
C ALA A 81 -3.91 3.01 -0.44
N ALA A 82 -2.94 3.28 0.43
CA ALA A 82 -1.73 2.49 0.57
C ALA A 82 -1.35 2.34 2.04
N ASP A 83 -1.00 1.10 2.36
CA ASP A 83 -0.70 0.59 3.70
C ASP A 83 -1.85 0.73 4.71
N ILE A 84 -1.87 -0.21 5.65
CA ILE A 84 -2.73 -0.20 6.82
C ILE A 84 -1.93 -0.78 7.98
N TRP A 85 -2.01 -0.14 9.13
CA TRP A 85 -1.27 -0.56 10.32
C TRP A 85 -2.13 -0.55 11.56
N GLY A 86 -1.85 -1.47 12.49
CA GLY A 86 -2.57 -1.59 13.76
C GLY A 86 -1.83 -0.90 14.91
N TYR A 87 -2.59 -0.30 15.83
CA TYR A 87 -2.09 0.21 17.11
C TYR A 87 -3.04 -0.17 18.23
N VAL A 88 -2.51 -0.60 19.38
CA VAL A 88 -3.28 -0.84 20.60
C VAL A 88 -2.81 0.17 21.65
N SER A 89 -3.71 1.04 22.09
CA SER A 89 -3.38 2.04 23.12
C SER A 89 -3.13 1.39 24.48
N PRO A 90 -2.47 2.10 25.41
CA PRO A 90 -2.35 1.64 26.80
C PRO A 90 -3.69 1.42 27.52
N SER A 91 -4.77 2.04 27.05
CA SER A 91 -6.13 1.83 27.55
C SER A 91 -6.83 0.61 26.96
N GLY A 92 -6.19 -0.11 26.03
CA GLY A 92 -6.74 -1.28 25.35
C GLY A 92 -7.64 -0.96 24.17
N ARG A 93 -7.65 0.29 23.66
CA ARG A 93 -8.36 0.62 22.42
C ARG A 93 -7.52 0.23 21.23
N GLU A 94 -8.15 -0.33 20.21
CA GLU A 94 -7.49 -0.75 18.98
C GLU A 94 -7.80 0.21 17.84
N TYR A 95 -6.79 0.55 17.05
CA TYR A 95 -6.93 1.46 15.93
C TYR A 95 -6.31 0.88 14.66
N ALA A 96 -7.04 1.03 13.56
CA ALA A 96 -6.49 0.91 12.23
C ALA A 96 -6.05 2.29 11.74
N ILE A 97 -4.79 2.41 11.36
CA ILE A 97 -4.19 3.60 10.77
C ILE A 97 -4.10 3.34 9.27
N VAL A 98 -4.81 4.13 8.48
CA VAL A 98 -5.04 3.89 7.05
C VAL A 98 -4.40 4.99 6.23
N GLY A 99 -3.47 4.64 5.36
CA GLY A 99 -2.85 5.61 4.46
C GLY A 99 -3.72 5.84 3.23
N THR A 100 -4.17 7.07 3.02
CA THR A 100 -4.90 7.47 1.81
C THR A 100 -4.01 8.32 0.91
N SER A 101 -4.51 8.67 -0.27
CA SER A 101 -3.78 9.50 -1.23
C SER A 101 -3.26 10.80 -0.62
N CYS A 102 -4.07 11.52 0.15
CA CYS A 102 -3.70 12.83 0.70
C CYS A 102 -3.78 12.91 2.23
N THR A 103 -4.32 11.89 2.89
CA THR A 103 -4.52 11.88 4.34
C THR A 103 -4.08 10.55 4.94
N THR A 104 -3.86 10.54 6.25
CA THR A 104 -3.80 9.32 7.05
C THR A 104 -5.00 9.32 7.97
N GLY A 105 -5.86 8.31 7.84
CA GLY A 105 -7.05 8.14 8.67
C GLY A 105 -6.75 7.28 9.89
N PHE A 106 -7.43 7.58 11.00
CA PHE A 106 -7.36 6.83 12.26
C PHE A 106 -8.75 6.30 12.56
N VAL A 107 -8.90 4.99 12.50
CA VAL A 107 -10.18 4.31 12.71
C VAL A 107 -10.10 3.56 14.04
N ASP A 108 -10.98 3.89 14.98
CA ASP A 108 -11.20 3.05 16.16
C ASP A 108 -11.89 1.76 15.72
N VAL A 109 -11.24 0.63 16.01
CA VAL A 109 -11.71 -0.73 15.70
C VAL A 109 -11.88 -1.57 16.97
N THR A 110 -11.91 -0.92 18.14
CA THR A 110 -12.11 -1.59 19.45
C THR A 110 -13.42 -2.40 19.47
N ASP A 111 -14.48 -1.86 18.86
CA ASP A 111 -15.67 -2.63 18.50
C ASP A 111 -15.57 -3.04 17.02
N PRO A 112 -15.31 -4.34 16.72
CA PRO A 112 -15.16 -4.79 15.34
C PRO A 112 -16.48 -4.75 14.55
N THR A 113 -17.62 -4.62 15.22
CA THR A 113 -18.95 -4.52 14.59
C THR A 113 -19.32 -3.09 14.21
N ASP A 114 -18.58 -2.09 14.74
CA ASP A 114 -18.88 -0.67 14.56
C ASP A 114 -17.62 0.22 14.45
N PRO A 115 -16.71 -0.02 13.48
CA PRO A 115 -15.52 0.81 13.32
C PRO A 115 -15.87 2.27 12.98
N GLN A 116 -15.19 3.19 13.67
CA GLN A 116 -15.43 4.64 13.58
C GLN A 116 -14.15 5.37 13.18
N LEU A 117 -14.23 6.20 12.14
CA LEU A 117 -13.16 7.15 11.84
C LEU A 117 -13.13 8.24 12.94
N VAL A 118 -12.08 8.25 13.74
CA VAL A 118 -11.92 9.21 14.85
C VAL A 118 -11.12 10.45 14.47
N GLY A 119 -10.37 10.39 13.37
CA GLY A 119 -9.62 11.54 12.86
C GLY A 119 -8.87 11.25 11.57
N SER A 120 -8.35 12.30 10.95
CA SER A 120 -7.46 12.21 9.80
C SER A 120 -6.45 13.34 9.79
N ILE A 121 -5.22 13.07 9.36
CA ILE A 121 -4.15 14.05 9.27
C ILE A 121 -3.70 14.16 7.81
N GLU A 122 -3.62 15.39 7.30
CA GLU A 122 -3.19 15.66 5.93
C GLU A 122 -1.69 15.39 5.76
N GLY A 123 -1.32 14.96 4.56
CA GLY A 123 0.06 14.78 4.14
C GLY A 123 0.25 15.14 2.67
N PRO A 124 1.44 14.91 2.11
CA PRO A 124 1.65 15.10 0.69
C PRO A 124 0.77 14.12 -0.09
N CYS A 125 0.18 14.60 -1.19
CA CYS A 125 -0.75 13.83 -2.00
C CYS A 125 -0.03 12.88 -2.97
N CYS A 126 -0.10 11.58 -2.71
CA CYS A 126 0.22 10.52 -3.67
C CYS A 126 -0.19 9.12 -3.24
N ILE A 127 -0.04 8.18 -4.16
CA ILE A 127 -0.62 6.85 -4.04
C ILE A 127 0.16 5.91 -3.13
N TRP A 128 1.44 6.17 -2.84
CA TRP A 128 2.26 5.32 -1.97
C TRP A 128 2.56 6.00 -0.64
N ARG A 129 2.10 5.35 0.44
CA ARG A 129 2.29 5.74 1.82
C ARG A 129 2.52 4.48 2.64
N ASP A 130 3.46 4.53 3.57
CA ASP A 130 3.72 3.45 4.54
C ASP A 130 3.66 4.01 5.96
N ILE A 131 3.14 3.19 6.88
CA ILE A 131 2.87 3.53 8.27
C ILE A 131 3.50 2.48 9.17
N LYS A 132 4.27 2.90 10.17
CA LYS A 132 4.76 1.99 11.22
C LYS A 132 4.66 2.66 12.58
N THR A 133 4.34 1.88 13.60
CA THR A 133 4.28 2.38 14.97
C THR A 133 5.49 1.94 15.78
N TYR A 134 5.89 2.81 16.71
CA TYR A 134 6.83 2.49 17.76
C TYR A 134 6.43 3.25 19.02
N ASP A 135 6.20 2.52 20.10
CA ASP A 135 5.59 3.05 21.33
C ASP A 135 4.25 3.76 21.00
N HIS A 136 4.05 5.00 21.45
CA HIS A 136 2.87 5.81 21.19
C HIS A 136 3.03 6.72 19.95
N TYR A 137 3.94 6.41 19.04
CA TYR A 137 4.15 7.19 17.82
C TYR A 137 3.86 6.38 16.55
N ALA A 138 3.19 7.01 15.59
CA ALA A 138 3.15 6.57 14.19
C ALA A 138 4.16 7.37 13.36
N TYR A 139 4.94 6.64 12.56
CA TYR A 139 5.86 7.16 11.56
C TYR A 139 5.29 6.88 10.18
N ILE A 140 5.06 7.95 9.43
CA ILE A 140 4.41 7.89 8.13
C ILE A 140 5.36 8.46 7.10
N VAL A 141 5.58 7.68 6.04
CA VAL A 141 6.45 8.05 4.92
C VAL A 141 5.68 8.00 3.62
N SER A 142 6.11 8.81 2.65
CA SER A 142 5.57 8.80 1.29
C SER A 142 6.68 9.11 0.30
N GLU A 143 6.47 8.76 -0.98
CA GLU A 143 7.41 9.11 -2.06
C GLU A 143 7.39 10.60 -2.44
N CYS A 144 6.46 11.38 -1.87
CA CYS A 144 6.07 12.71 -2.37
C CYS A 144 6.64 13.86 -1.55
N GLY A 145 7.65 13.56 -0.73
CA GLY A 145 8.36 14.54 0.07
C GLY A 145 7.76 14.75 1.46
N LEU A 146 8.00 15.94 2.03
CA LEU A 146 7.74 16.32 3.43
C LEU A 146 8.45 15.50 4.52
N GLY A 147 9.32 14.56 4.13
CA GLY A 147 10.10 13.76 5.07
C GLY A 147 9.24 12.71 5.77
N ILE A 148 9.49 12.49 7.05
CA ILE A 148 8.73 11.55 7.89
C ILE A 148 7.76 12.36 8.74
N GLN A 149 6.45 12.08 8.62
CA GLN A 149 5.46 12.60 9.56
C GLN A 149 5.48 11.72 10.81
N VAL A 150 5.54 12.35 11.98
CA VAL A 150 5.51 11.67 13.29
C VAL A 150 4.28 12.15 14.03
N ILE A 151 3.42 11.20 14.42
CA ILE A 151 2.12 11.47 15.04
C ILE A 151 2.06 10.77 16.40
N ASP A 152 1.63 11.50 17.42
CA ASP A 152 1.37 11.03 18.79
C ASP A 152 -0.01 10.35 18.84
N LEU A 153 -0.08 9.11 19.38
CA LEU A 153 -1.22 8.16 19.29
C LEU A 153 -1.92 7.87 20.61
#